data_AF-X1AFC9-F1
#
_entry.id   AF-X1AFC9-F1
#
_cell.length_a   1.000
_cell.length_b   1.000
_cell.length_c   1.000
_cell.angle_alpha   90.00
_cell.angle_beta   90.00
_cell.angle_gamma   90.00
#
_symmetry.space_group_name_H-M   'P 1'
#
loop_
_entity.id
_entity.type
_entity.pdbx_description
1 polymer ?
#
loop_
_entity_poly.entity_id
_entity_poly.type
_entity_poly.pdbx_seq_one_letter_code
_entity_poly.pdbx_strand_id
1 'polypeptide(L)' 'MAEDIIAKGKADLVGMVRALIADPEFPNKARDGRFDEIRR' A
#
# COMPACT_ATOMS: atom_id res chain seq x y z
N MET A 1 -6.83 4.79 1.77
CA MET A 1 -6.33 6.15 1.40
C MET A 1 -5.67 6.16 0.03
N ALA A 2 -4.71 5.27 -0.25
CA ALA A 2 -4.11 5.18 -1.58
C ALA A 2 -5.15 4.91 -2.69
N GLU A 3 -6.06 3.95 -2.49
CA GLU A 3 -7.11 3.64 -3.47
C GLU A 3 -8.04 4.83 -3.73
N ASP A 4 -8.38 5.59 -2.70
CA ASP A 4 -9.25 6.77 -2.80
C ASP A 4 -8.59 7.90 -3.63
N ILE A 5 -7.26 8.08 -3.51
CA ILE A 5 -6.51 9.05 -4.31
C ILE A 5 -6.55 8.68 -5.79
N ILE A 6 -6.31 7.40 -6.11
CA ILE A 6 -6.37 6.88 -7.49
C ILE A 6 -7.80 6.95 -8.03
N ALA A 7 -8.79 6.50 -7.27
CA ALA A 7 -10.20 6.49 -7.68
C ALA A 7 -10.73 7.90 -7.97
N LYS A 8 -10.20 8.92 -7.30
CA LYS A 8 -10.52 10.34 -7.55
C LYS A 8 -9.74 10.95 -8.71
N GLY A 9 -8.89 10.19 -9.41
CA GLY A 9 -8.05 10.66 -10.52
C GLY A 9 -6.99 11.68 -10.09
N LYS A 10 -6.60 11.71 -8.82
CA LYS A 10 -5.64 12.70 -8.29
C LYS A 10 -4.19 12.30 -8.53
N ALA A 11 -3.94 11.01 -8.79
CA ALA A 11 -2.64 10.46 -9.14
C ALA A 11 -2.83 9.16 -9.92
N ASP A 12 -1.84 8.80 -10.73
CA ASP A 12 -1.80 7.49 -11.40
C ASP A 12 -1.16 6.40 -10.53
N LEU A 13 -0.31 6.81 -9.59
CA LEU A 13 0.46 5.93 -8.71
C LEU A 13 0.63 6.55 -7.32
N VAL A 14 0.72 5.70 -6.30
CA VAL A 14 1.07 6.10 -4.92
C VAL A 14 2.40 5.46 -4.54
N GLY A 15 3.44 6.27 -4.41
CA GLY A 15 4.73 5.84 -3.88
C GLY A 15 4.66 5.63 -2.37
N MET A 16 5.19 4.50 -1.89
CA MET A 16 5.30 4.19 -0.47
C MET A 16 6.77 4.12 -0.07
N VAL A 17 7.19 4.90 0.94
CA VAL A 17 8.60 4.90 1.40
C VAL A 17 8.73 4.15 2.72
N ARG A 18 8.34 4.78 3.83
CA ARG A 18 8.49 4.20 5.18
C ARG A 18 7.77 2.86 5.35
N ALA A 19 6.62 2.70 4.70
CA ALA A 19 5.87 1.44 4.73
C ALA A 19 6.68 0.28 4.11
N LEU A 20 7.37 0.52 2.98
CA LEU A 20 8.22 -0.49 2.35
C LEU A 20 9.52 -0.74 3.15
N ILE A 21 10.02 0.25 3.87
CA ILE A 21 11.15 0.07 4.80
C ILE A 21 10.73 -0.82 5.98
N ALA A 22 9.54 -0.60 6.53
CA ALA A 22 9.02 -1.39 7.65
C ALA A 22 8.60 -2.81 7.23
N ASP A 23 8.06 -2.96 6.03
CA ASP A 23 7.58 -4.22 5.48
C ASP A 23 7.79 -4.28 3.95
N PRO A 24 8.89 -4.90 3.47
CA PRO A 24 9.15 -5.04 2.05
C PRO A 24 8.07 -5.84 1.30
N GLU A 25 7.35 -6.74 1.98
CA GLU A 25 6.29 -7.57 1.43
C GLU A 25 4.91 -6.90 1.49
N PHE A 26 4.83 -5.63 1.91
CA PHE A 26 3.58 -4.88 2.03
C PHE A 26 2.68 -5.00 0.80
N PRO A 27 3.16 -4.77 -0.45
CA PRO A 27 2.28 -4.81 -1.63
C PRO A 27 1.75 -6.21 -1.91
N ASN A 28 2.56 -7.25 -1.67
CA ASN A 28 2.15 -8.64 -1.86
C ASN A 28 1.11 -9.04 -0.83
N LYS A 29 1.35 -8.76 0.46
CA LYS A 29 0.38 -9.04 1.54
C LYS A 29 -0.95 -8.31 1.33
N ALA A 30 -0.90 -7.03 0.93
CA ALA A 30 -2.10 -6.26 0.62
C ALA A 30 -2.87 -6.85 -0.57
N ARG A 31 -2.17 -7.26 -1.64
CA ARG A 31 -2.78 -7.95 -2.80
C ARG A 31 -3.41 -9.27 -2.41
N ASP A 32 -2.79 -10.03 -1.50
CA ASP A 32 -3.27 -11.34 -1.05
C ASP A 32 -4.35 -11.24 0.06
N GLY A 33 -4.69 -10.03 0.51
CA GLY A 33 -5.67 -9.79 1.58
C GLY A 33 -5.16 -10.08 3.00
N ARG A 34 -3.86 -10.33 3.18
CA ARG A 34 -3.20 -10.62 4.47
C ARG A 34 -2.91 -9.34 5.27
N PHE A 35 -3.94 -8.54 5.52
CA PHE A 35 -3.80 -7.21 6.12
C PHE A 35 -3.33 -7.24 7.59
N ASP A 36 -3.63 -8.34 8.28
CA ASP A 36 -3.21 -8.62 9.66
C ASP A 36 -1.70 -8.94 9.78
N GLU A 37 -1.06 -9.37 8.69
CA GLU A 37 0.38 -9.64 8.63
C GLU A 37 1.24 -8.41 8.28
N ILE A 38 0.61 -7.26 7.97
CA ILE A 38 1.30 -6.03 7.58
C ILE A 38 1.84 -5.31 8.81
N ARG A 39 3.16 -5.04 8.82
CA ARG A 39 3.79 -4.26 9.90
C ARG A 39 3.48 -2.76 9.76
N ARG A 40 3.23 -2.09 10.89
CA ARG A 40 2.75 -0.70 10.95
C ARG A 40 3.74 0.23 11.65
#